data_AF-A0A9P4S6R0-F1
#
_entry.id   AF-A0A9P4S6R0-F1
#
_cell.length_a   1.000
_cell.length_b   1.000
_cell.length_c   1.000
_cell.angle_alpha   90.00
_cell.angle_beta   90.00
_cell.angle_gamma   90.00
#
_symmetry.space_group_name_H-M   'P 1'
#
loop_
_entity.id
_entity.type
_entity.pdbx_description
1 polymer ?
#
loop_
_entity_poly.entity_id
_entity_poly.type
_entity_poly.pdbx_seq_one_letter_code
_entity_poly.pdbx_strand_id
1 'polypeptide(L)'
;MFFAVNMLNNWAFAFDISVPVHIILRSFGSVTTMGAGWLRGKKYTPIQVFSVALLTVGVLISAWADAQSKGKSMSTDKDVETRTFTSTSLETGLVVLLIAQLLSAWMGAYVEDIYREHGKHWDENLFYSHFLSLPMFLPLQDTLRDQYKGLAGSRSLIISPGVSSYLPEALQKILSSTPRGVFMLMLNATTQLLCISGVNLLSANSSAVTVTIVLNIRKLVSFMFSIWLFGNKMSGQMLLGAVIVFGAGALYGWETSVGIKQRKAKAEQVGKKQQ
;
A
#
# COMPACT_ATOMS: atom_id res chain seq x y z
N MET A 1 14.75 -7.92 5.27
CA MET A 1 13.27 -7.89 5.28
C MET A 1 12.70 -6.99 4.19
N PHE A 2 13.12 -5.72 4.10
CA PHE A 2 12.63 -4.77 3.08
C PHE A 2 12.67 -5.33 1.63
N PHE A 3 13.82 -5.84 1.19
CA PHE A 3 13.97 -6.47 -0.13
C PHE A 3 12.97 -7.62 -0.35
N ALA A 4 12.94 -8.59 0.57
CA ALA A 4 12.07 -9.76 0.47
C ALA A 4 10.58 -9.38 0.40
N VAL A 5 10.13 -8.46 1.24
CA VAL A 5 8.75 -7.97 1.22
C VAL A 5 8.40 -7.37 -0.13
N ASN A 6 9.24 -6.49 -0.68
CA ASN A 6 8.99 -5.87 -1.98
C ASN A 6 9.02 -6.91 -3.12
N MET A 7 9.98 -7.85 -3.07
CA MET A 7 10.10 -8.88 -4.09
C MET A 7 8.91 -9.85 -4.07
N LEU A 8 8.46 -10.31 -2.90
CA LEU A 8 7.30 -11.19 -2.77
C LEU A 8 6.00 -10.50 -3.22
N ASN A 9 5.80 -9.23 -2.87
CA ASN A 9 4.64 -8.45 -3.33
C ASN A 9 4.64 -8.26 -4.85
N ASN A 10 5.81 -8.12 -5.47
CA ASN A 10 5.93 -8.02 -6.93
C ASN A 10 5.74 -9.39 -7.61
N TRP A 11 6.35 -10.44 -7.05
CA TRP A 11 6.30 -11.79 -7.59
C TRP A 11 4.91 -12.42 -7.51
N ALA A 12 4.08 -11.98 -6.57
CA ALA A 12 2.67 -12.39 -6.48
C ALA A 12 1.89 -12.22 -7.80
N PHE A 13 2.25 -11.24 -8.64
CA PHE A 13 1.60 -11.05 -9.95
C PHE A 13 1.96 -12.13 -10.98
N ALA A 14 3.03 -12.89 -10.77
CA ALA A 14 3.39 -14.02 -11.62
C ALA A 14 2.48 -15.24 -11.44
N PHE A 15 1.66 -15.25 -10.38
CA PHE A 15 0.71 -16.32 -10.05
C PHE A 15 -0.73 -16.00 -10.48
N ASP A 16 -0.90 -15.22 -11.55
CA ASP A 16 -2.20 -14.78 -12.10
C ASP A 16 -3.10 -14.06 -11.10
N ILE A 17 -2.53 -13.49 -10.04
CA ILE A 17 -3.29 -12.71 -9.07
C ILE A 17 -3.72 -11.40 -9.69
N SER A 18 -5.03 -11.23 -9.84
CA SER A 18 -5.59 -9.97 -10.32
C SER A 18 -5.31 -8.82 -9.35
N VAL A 19 -5.11 -7.62 -9.90
CA VAL A 19 -4.87 -6.39 -9.11
C VAL A 19 -5.93 -6.17 -8.01
N PRO A 20 -7.25 -6.34 -8.25
CA PRO A 20 -8.26 -6.23 -7.19
C PRO A 20 -8.08 -7.26 -6.06
N VAL A 21 -7.77 -8.52 -6.37
CA VAL A 21 -7.53 -9.57 -5.37
C VAL A 21 -6.31 -9.24 -4.51
N HIS A 22 -5.21 -8.80 -5.13
CA HIS A 22 -4.04 -8.33 -4.38
C HIS A 22 -4.39 -7.11 -3.50
N ILE A 23 -5.21 -6.17 -3.98
CA ILE A 23 -5.66 -5.03 -3.15
C ILE A 23 -6.42 -5.51 -1.91
N ILE A 24 -7.36 -6.45 -2.07
CA ILE A 24 -8.14 -7.07 -1.01
C ILE A 24 -7.24 -7.78 0.01
N LEU A 25 -6.31 -8.61 -0.43
CA LEU A 25 -5.46 -9.38 0.49
C LEU A 25 -4.55 -8.48 1.31
N ARG A 26 -4.01 -7.44 0.69
CA ARG A 26 -3.14 -6.46 1.35
C ARG A 26 -3.90 -5.51 2.27
N SER A 27 -5.23 -5.38 2.15
CA SER A 27 -6.01 -4.58 3.10
C SER A 27 -6.09 -5.22 4.48
N PHE A 28 -5.92 -6.54 4.59
CA PHE A 28 -5.72 -7.25 5.86
C PHE A 28 -4.38 -6.91 6.55
N GLY A 29 -3.53 -6.11 5.90
CA GLY A 29 -2.29 -5.63 6.48
C GLY A 29 -2.44 -4.84 7.78
N SER A 30 -3.52 -4.07 7.92
CA SER A 30 -3.81 -3.34 9.17
C SER A 30 -4.14 -4.29 10.33
N VAL A 31 -4.91 -5.34 10.05
CA VAL A 31 -5.27 -6.39 11.03
C VAL A 31 -4.02 -7.15 11.48
N THR A 32 -3.21 -7.62 10.54
CA THR A 32 -1.97 -8.35 10.83
C THR A 32 -0.94 -7.47 11.56
N THR A 33 -0.85 -6.18 11.22
CA THR A 33 0.03 -5.22 11.93
C THR A 33 -0.45 -4.94 13.34
N MET A 34 -1.76 -4.82 13.56
CA MET A 34 -2.32 -4.70 14.89
C MET A 34 -2.04 -5.96 15.73
N GLY A 35 -2.21 -7.14 15.15
CA GLY A 35 -1.85 -8.42 15.77
C GLY A 35 -0.36 -8.51 16.13
N ALA A 36 0.54 -8.12 15.21
CA ALA A 36 1.97 -8.09 15.46
C ALA A 36 2.34 -7.14 16.61
N GLY A 37 1.71 -5.97 16.69
CA GLY A 37 1.92 -5.06 17.82
C GLY A 37 1.35 -5.60 19.13
N TRP A 38 0.22 -6.33 19.10
CA TRP A 38 -0.34 -6.99 20.28
C TRP A 38 0.58 -8.08 20.83
N LEU A 39 1.17 -8.89 19.94
CA LEU A 39 2.20 -9.89 20.30
C LEU A 39 3.44 -9.25 20.93
N ARG A 40 3.75 -7.99 20.61
CA ARG A 40 4.80 -7.19 21.24
C ARG A 40 4.35 -6.40 22.48
N GLY A 41 3.20 -6.77 23.06
CA GLY A 41 2.71 -6.19 24.31
C GLY A 41 1.99 -4.84 24.16
N LYS A 42 1.70 -4.38 22.94
CA LYS A 42 0.89 -3.15 22.75
C LYS A 42 -0.57 -3.44 23.09
N LYS A 43 -1.19 -2.52 23.83
CA LYS A 43 -2.61 -2.55 24.16
C LYS A 43 -3.37 -1.63 23.21
N TYR A 44 -4.43 -2.16 22.60
CA TYR A 44 -5.33 -1.41 21.73
C TYR A 44 -6.69 -1.24 22.40
N THR A 45 -7.33 -0.11 22.15
CA THR A 45 -8.69 0.12 22.66
C THR A 45 -9.71 -0.63 21.80
N PRO A 46 -10.89 -0.98 22.34
CA PRO A 46 -11.96 -1.59 21.55
C PRO A 46 -12.36 -0.75 20.33
N ILE A 47 -12.31 0.58 20.44
CA ILE A 47 -12.60 1.50 19.34
C ILE A 47 -11.54 1.40 18.24
N GLN A 48 -10.25 1.27 18.60
CA GLN A 48 -9.19 1.04 17.62
C GLN A 48 -9.38 -0.27 16.86
N VAL A 49 -9.71 -1.35 17.56
CA VAL A 49 -9.97 -2.67 16.96
C VAL A 49 -11.19 -2.62 16.04
N PHE A 50 -12.30 -2.02 16.51
CA PHE A 50 -13.50 -1.83 15.72
C PHE A 50 -13.24 -0.99 14.45
N SER A 51 -12.44 0.07 14.57
CA SER A 51 -12.05 0.90 13.42
C SER A 51 -11.25 0.11 12.39
N VAL A 52 -10.31 -0.75 12.82
CA VAL A 52 -9.54 -1.59 11.89
C VAL A 52 -10.42 -2.64 11.20
N ALA A 53 -11.36 -3.24 11.93
CA ALA A 53 -12.34 -4.15 11.36
C ALA A 53 -13.22 -3.44 10.31
N LEU A 54 -13.76 -2.27 10.65
CA LEU A 54 -14.58 -1.46 9.76
C LEU A 54 -13.81 -1.01 8.51
N LEU A 55 -12.55 -0.60 8.67
CA LEU A 55 -11.67 -0.24 7.56
C LEU A 55 -11.44 -1.43 6.61
N THR A 56 -11.25 -2.63 7.16
CA THR A 56 -11.08 -3.85 6.37
C THR A 56 -12.34 -4.12 5.54
N VAL A 57 -13.52 -4.10 6.17
CA VAL A 57 -14.80 -4.28 5.48
C VAL A 57 -15.01 -3.24 4.38
N GLY A 58 -14.74 -1.96 4.65
CA GLY A 58 -14.90 -0.89 3.68
C GLY A 58 -14.01 -1.07 2.45
N VAL A 59 -12.74 -1.45 2.63
CA VAL A 59 -11.82 -1.72 1.51
C VAL A 59 -12.28 -2.94 0.70
N LEU A 60 -12.77 -3.99 1.36
CA LEU A 60 -13.31 -5.17 0.68
C LEU A 60 -14.51 -4.82 -0.20
N ILE A 61 -15.46 -4.04 0.32
CA ILE A 61 -16.65 -3.58 -0.42
C ILE A 61 -16.23 -2.75 -1.64
N SER A 62 -15.35 -1.75 -1.45
CA SER A 62 -14.90 -0.90 -2.56
C SER A 62 -14.12 -1.67 -3.62
N ALA A 63 -13.24 -2.60 -3.22
CA ALA A 63 -12.45 -3.38 -4.16
C ALA A 63 -13.29 -4.39 -4.95
N TRP A 64 -14.29 -5.00 -4.31
CA TRP A 64 -15.23 -5.89 -4.99
C TRP A 64 -16.12 -5.12 -5.96
N ALA A 65 -16.63 -3.95 -5.56
CA ALA A 65 -17.41 -3.09 -6.43
C ALA A 65 -16.61 -2.61 -7.66
N ASP A 66 -15.31 -2.28 -7.48
CA ASP A 66 -14.43 -1.93 -8.60
C ASP A 66 -14.27 -3.09 -9.58
N ALA A 67 -13.98 -4.30 -9.07
CA ALA A 67 -13.82 -5.50 -9.89
C ALA A 67 -15.08 -5.80 -10.72
N GLN A 68 -16.25 -5.74 -10.08
CA GLN A 68 -17.53 -5.95 -10.73
C GLN A 68 -17.81 -4.90 -11.81
N SER A 69 -17.55 -3.61 -11.52
CA SER A 69 -17.80 -2.52 -12.47
C SER A 69 -16.95 -2.61 -13.75
N LYS A 70 -15.78 -3.25 -13.68
CA LYS A 70 -14.87 -3.45 -14.80
C LYS A 70 -15.10 -4.77 -15.55
N GLY A 71 -16.16 -5.50 -15.23
CA GLY A 71 -16.49 -6.79 -15.86
C GLY A 71 -15.44 -7.87 -15.62
N LYS A 72 -14.50 -7.67 -14.68
CA LYS A 72 -13.61 -8.72 -14.21
C LYS A 72 -14.42 -9.58 -13.25
N SER A 73 -14.93 -10.71 -13.73
CA SER A 73 -15.55 -11.70 -12.85
C SER A 73 -14.55 -12.03 -11.73
N MET A 74 -14.91 -11.67 -10.50
CA MET A 74 -14.27 -12.18 -9.29
C MET A 74 -14.85 -13.57 -8.98
N SER A 75 -15.08 -14.36 -10.03
CA SER A 75 -15.65 -15.68 -9.97
C SER A 75 -14.49 -16.66 -9.89
N THR A 76 -14.33 -17.24 -8.70
CA THR A 76 -14.10 -18.68 -8.62
C THR A 76 -15.22 -19.34 -9.40
N ASP A 77 -15.08 -19.44 -10.72
CA ASP A 77 -16.03 -20.20 -11.53
C ASP A 77 -16.01 -21.63 -11.04
N LYS A 78 -17.17 -22.05 -10.55
CA LYS A 78 -17.51 -23.44 -10.28
C LYS A 78 -17.66 -24.16 -11.62
N ASP A 79 -16.55 -24.45 -12.29
CA ASP A 79 -16.50 -25.46 -13.35
C ASP A 79 -15.47 -26.51 -12.95
N VAL A 80 -15.99 -27.68 -12.58
CA VAL A 80 -15.34 -28.74 -11.79
C VAL A 80 -14.39 -29.62 -12.62
N GLU A 81 -14.18 -29.39 -13.91
CA GLU A 81 -13.48 -30.39 -14.76
C GLU A 81 -12.18 -29.98 -15.46
N THR A 82 -11.59 -28.80 -15.21
CA THR A 82 -10.35 -28.41 -15.95
C THR A 82 -9.24 -27.73 -15.13
N ARG A 83 -9.25 -27.76 -13.79
CA ARG A 83 -8.26 -27.00 -12.97
C ARG A 83 -7.54 -27.78 -11.86
N THR A 84 -6.85 -28.87 -12.17
CA THR A 84 -5.83 -29.39 -11.24
C THR A 84 -4.54 -28.56 -11.30
N PHE A 85 -4.21 -27.92 -12.43
CA PHE A 85 -2.97 -27.12 -12.58
C PHE A 85 -3.11 -25.62 -12.27
N THR A 86 -4.26 -24.99 -12.56
CA THR A 86 -4.47 -23.54 -12.33
C THR A 86 -4.83 -23.21 -10.87
N SER A 87 -5.35 -24.17 -10.12
CA SER A 87 -5.69 -23.98 -8.70
C SER A 87 -4.43 -23.86 -7.85
N THR A 88 -3.39 -24.64 -8.18
CA THR A 88 -2.11 -24.64 -7.46
C THR A 88 -1.35 -23.31 -7.63
N SER A 89 -1.36 -22.69 -8.82
CA SER A 89 -0.68 -21.41 -9.03
C SER A 89 -1.35 -20.28 -8.23
N LEU A 90 -2.68 -20.19 -8.27
CA LEU A 90 -3.44 -19.21 -7.51
C LEU A 90 -3.25 -19.41 -6.00
N GLU A 91 -3.39 -20.65 -5.51
CA GLU A 91 -3.18 -20.98 -4.10
C GLU A 91 -1.77 -20.61 -3.64
N THR A 92 -0.75 -20.93 -4.44
CA THR A 92 0.64 -20.55 -4.16
C THR A 92 0.79 -19.03 -4.09
N GLY A 93 0.18 -18.29 -5.02
CA GLY A 93 0.19 -16.83 -5.00
C GLY A 93 -0.48 -16.24 -3.75
N LEU A 94 -1.58 -16.83 -3.28
CA LEU A 94 -2.26 -16.41 -2.04
C LEU A 94 -1.35 -16.63 -0.82
N VAL A 95 -0.69 -17.78 -0.75
CA VAL A 95 0.28 -18.09 0.32
C VAL A 95 1.45 -17.09 0.28
N VAL A 96 2.00 -16.80 -0.90
CA VAL A 96 3.07 -15.80 -1.08
C VAL A 96 2.63 -14.42 -0.59
N LEU A 97 1.41 -13.97 -0.93
CA LEU A 97 0.88 -12.69 -0.46
C LEU A 97 0.64 -12.67 1.05
N LEU A 98 0.15 -13.77 1.63
CA LEU A 98 -0.04 -13.89 3.07
C LEU A 98 1.30 -13.76 3.81
N ILE A 99 2.32 -14.49 3.34
CA ILE A 99 3.69 -14.40 3.88
C ILE A 99 4.23 -12.98 3.73
N ALA A 100 4.08 -12.37 2.55
CA ALA A 100 4.51 -10.99 2.31
C ALA A 100 3.81 -10.02 3.27
N GLN A 101 2.54 -10.23 3.57
CA GLN A 101 1.76 -9.36 4.46
C GLN A 101 2.17 -9.52 5.93
N LEU A 102 2.43 -10.75 6.38
CA LEU A 102 2.96 -11.02 7.73
C LEU A 102 4.36 -10.43 7.90
N LEU A 103 5.24 -10.60 6.92
CA LEU A 103 6.58 -10.00 6.92
C LEU A 103 6.50 -8.46 6.89
N SER A 104 5.56 -7.89 6.14
CA SER A 104 5.31 -6.44 6.12
C SER A 104 4.87 -5.92 7.48
N ALA A 105 3.94 -6.63 8.14
CA ALA A 105 3.46 -6.29 9.47
C ALA A 105 4.58 -6.37 10.52
N TRP A 106 5.38 -7.44 10.48
CA TRP A 106 6.53 -7.62 11.36
C TRP A 106 7.60 -6.55 11.14
N MET A 107 7.93 -6.26 9.88
CA MET A 107 8.87 -5.20 9.51
C MET A 107 8.38 -3.84 10.01
N GLY A 108 7.11 -3.51 9.81
CA GLY A 108 6.53 -2.23 10.27
C GLY A 108 6.63 -2.08 11.79
N ALA A 109 6.30 -3.14 12.54
CA ALA A 109 6.46 -3.14 13.99
C ALA A 109 7.94 -3.00 14.40
N TYR A 110 8.85 -3.68 13.70
CA TYR A 110 10.30 -3.64 14.00
C TYR A 110 10.91 -2.27 13.75
N VAL A 111 10.54 -1.62 12.64
CA VAL A 111 10.93 -0.24 12.34
C VAL A 111 10.41 0.72 13.40
N GLU A 112 9.17 0.55 13.87
CA GLU A 112 8.64 1.35 14.97
C GLU A 112 9.45 1.19 16.27
N ASP A 113 9.88 -0.03 16.60
CA ASP A 113 10.67 -0.28 17.80
C ASP A 113 12.08 0.32 17.67
N ILE A 114 12.73 0.23 16.50
CA ILE A 114 14.01 0.91 16.23
C ILE A 114 13.87 2.42 16.44
N TYR A 115 12.81 3.05 15.88
CA TYR A 115 12.62 4.49 16.05
C TYR A 115 12.37 4.91 17.49
N ARG A 116 11.81 4.03 18.32
CA ARG A 116 11.60 4.27 19.75
C ARG A 116 12.90 4.18 20.55
N GLU A 117 13.78 3.25 20.20
CA GLU A 117 15.02 2.99 20.94
C GLU A 117 16.18 3.88 20.48
N HIS A 118 16.34 4.07 19.17
CA HIS A 118 17.50 4.74 18.56
C HIS A 118 17.19 6.15 18.06
N GLY A 119 15.95 6.61 18.17
CA GLY A 119 15.52 7.93 17.70
C GLY A 119 14.99 7.94 16.27
N LYS A 120 14.46 9.10 15.85
CA LYS A 120 13.63 9.26 14.65
C LYS A 120 14.44 9.53 13.36
N HIS A 121 15.47 8.74 13.12
CA HIS A 121 16.35 8.84 11.95
C HIS A 121 15.72 8.16 10.72
N TRP A 122 14.65 8.76 10.18
CA TRP A 122 13.86 8.20 9.09
C TRP A 122 14.59 8.20 7.73
N ASP A 123 15.48 9.16 7.54
CA ASP A 123 16.34 9.35 6.39
C ASP A 123 17.45 8.28 6.34
N GLU A 124 18.08 8.00 7.48
CA GLU A 124 19.05 6.90 7.61
C GLU A 124 18.38 5.55 7.35
N ASN A 125 17.22 5.30 7.97
CA ASN A 125 16.47 4.06 7.73
C ASN A 125 16.07 3.91 6.25
N LEU A 126 15.66 5.02 5.60
CA LEU A 126 15.37 5.04 4.17
C LEU A 126 16.61 4.69 3.34
N PHE A 127 17.74 5.35 3.61
CA PHE A 127 19.00 5.13 2.89
C PHE A 127 19.48 3.69 3.04
N TYR A 128 19.66 3.21 4.27
CA TYR A 128 20.19 1.87 4.52
C TYR A 128 19.26 0.77 4.00
N SER A 129 17.95 0.92 4.12
CA SER A 129 17.00 -0.07 3.59
C SER A 129 17.14 -0.25 2.07
N HIS A 130 17.35 0.83 1.33
CA HIS A 130 17.51 0.77 -0.13
C HIS A 130 18.92 0.36 -0.51
N PHE A 131 19.95 0.99 0.08
CA PHE A 131 21.35 0.71 -0.21
C PHE A 131 21.69 -0.76 0.03
N LEU A 132 21.29 -1.33 1.17
CA LEU A 132 21.53 -2.74 1.50
C LEU A 132 20.71 -3.70 0.62
N SER A 133 19.63 -3.23 -0.01
CA SER A 133 18.84 -4.04 -0.95
C SER A 133 19.47 -4.13 -2.34
N LEU A 134 20.27 -3.15 -2.77
CA LEU A 134 20.92 -3.12 -4.08
C LEU A 134 21.75 -4.38 -4.40
N PRO A 135 22.66 -4.86 -3.53
CA PRO A 135 23.44 -6.06 -3.82
C PRO A 135 22.56 -7.31 -3.96
N MET A 136 21.39 -7.35 -3.31
CA MET A 136 20.45 -8.47 -3.43
C MET A 136 19.78 -8.55 -4.82
N PHE A 137 19.85 -7.50 -5.64
CA PHE A 137 19.37 -7.53 -7.03
C PHE A 137 20.42 -8.06 -8.02
N LEU A 138 21.69 -8.22 -7.63
CA LEU A 138 22.74 -8.71 -8.53
C LEU A 138 22.42 -10.07 -9.17
N PRO A 139 21.85 -11.07 -8.46
CA PRO A 139 21.46 -12.35 -9.09
C PRO A 139 20.32 -12.21 -10.10
N LEU A 140 19.55 -11.12 -10.05
CA LEU A 140 18.43 -10.84 -10.97
C LEU A 140 18.84 -9.92 -12.13
N GLN A 141 20.14 -9.60 -12.27
CA GLN A 141 20.62 -8.62 -13.24
C GLN A 141 20.20 -8.94 -14.69
N ASP A 142 20.19 -10.22 -15.07
CA ASP A 142 19.88 -10.63 -16.45
C ASP A 142 18.40 -10.40 -16.75
N THR A 143 17.51 -10.82 -15.85
CA THR A 143 16.08 -10.53 -15.93
C THR A 143 15.79 -9.03 -15.99
N LEU A 144 16.49 -8.24 -15.17
CA LEU A 144 16.32 -6.78 -15.15
C LEU A 144 16.79 -6.13 -16.46
N ARG A 145 17.90 -6.60 -17.03
CA ARG A 145 18.42 -6.11 -18.32
C ARG A 145 17.47 -6.42 -19.46
N ASP A 146 16.89 -7.62 -19.48
CA ASP A 146 15.97 -8.02 -20.54
C ASP A 146 14.64 -7.26 -20.45
N GLN A 147 14.11 -7.06 -19.24
CA GLN A 147 12.95 -6.19 -19.04
C GLN A 147 13.25 -4.74 -19.45
N TYR A 148 14.42 -4.20 -19.09
CA TYR A 148 14.81 -2.85 -19.48
C TYR A 148 14.94 -2.70 -20.99
N LYS A 149 15.55 -3.66 -21.69
CA LYS A 149 15.61 -3.66 -23.17
C LYS A 149 14.22 -3.62 -23.79
N GLY A 150 13.27 -4.41 -23.25
CA GLY A 150 11.88 -4.38 -23.68
C GLY A 150 11.22 -3.01 -23.49
N LEU A 151 11.46 -2.35 -22.35
CA LEU A 151 10.96 -1.00 -22.08
C LEU A 151 11.63 0.07 -22.96
N ALA A 152 12.94 -0.05 -23.20
CA ALA A 152 13.71 0.88 -24.01
C ALA A 152 13.35 0.79 -25.50
N GLY A 153 12.90 -0.38 -25.98
CA GLY A 153 12.36 -0.56 -27.32
C GLY A 153 10.96 0.01 -27.55
N SER A 154 10.31 0.57 -26.52
CA SER A 154 8.97 1.16 -26.65
C SER A 154 8.97 2.44 -27.49
N ARG A 155 7.83 2.74 -28.12
CA ARG A 155 7.64 3.97 -28.92
C ARG A 155 7.98 5.21 -28.09
N SER A 156 8.60 6.20 -28.73
CA SER A 156 8.88 7.50 -28.13
C SER A 156 7.61 8.20 -27.63
N LEU A 157 7.78 9.07 -26.63
CA LEU A 157 6.68 9.81 -26.05
C LEU A 157 6.14 10.84 -27.05
N ILE A 158 4.84 10.78 -27.32
CA ILE A 158 4.16 11.78 -28.14
C ILE A 158 3.72 12.91 -27.22
N ILE A 159 4.32 14.09 -27.38
CA ILE A 159 3.97 15.28 -26.62
C ILE A 159 2.75 15.92 -27.28
N SER A 160 1.69 16.18 -26.49
CA SER A 160 0.53 16.90 -27.00
C SER A 160 0.90 18.36 -27.34
N PRO A 161 0.44 18.91 -28.47
CA PRO A 161 0.76 20.29 -28.90
C PRO A 161 0.42 21.37 -27.87
N GLY A 162 -0.56 21.11 -26.99
CA GLY A 162 -0.96 22.05 -25.93
C GLY A 162 0.02 22.12 -24.75
N VAL A 163 0.92 21.14 -24.61
CA VAL A 163 1.93 21.09 -23.54
C VAL A 163 3.30 21.53 -24.04
N SER A 164 3.59 21.35 -25.33
CA SER A 164 4.85 21.77 -25.94
C SER A 164 5.08 23.28 -25.87
N SER A 165 4.03 24.11 -25.90
CA SER A 165 4.16 25.57 -25.83
C SER A 165 4.64 26.10 -24.47
N TYR A 166 4.50 25.33 -23.39
CA TYR A 166 4.90 25.72 -22.03
C TYR A 166 6.23 25.11 -21.59
N LEU A 167 6.86 24.29 -22.44
CA LEU A 167 8.07 23.54 -22.10
C LEU A 167 9.31 24.17 -22.75
N PRO A 168 10.45 24.29 -22.03
CA PRO A 168 11.72 24.67 -22.62
C PRO A 168 12.14 23.70 -23.74
N GLU A 169 12.73 24.21 -24.83
CA GLU A 169 13.14 23.42 -26.01
C GLU A 169 14.06 22.24 -25.66
N ALA A 170 14.95 22.43 -24.69
CA ALA A 170 15.82 21.36 -24.19
C ALA A 170 15.02 20.20 -23.58
N LEU A 171 13.97 20.50 -22.82
CA LEU A 171 13.12 19.49 -22.21
C LEU A 171 12.27 18.77 -23.27
N GLN A 172 11.78 19.50 -24.27
CA GLN A 172 11.02 18.91 -25.37
C GLN A 172 11.85 17.87 -26.13
N LYS A 173 13.10 18.19 -26.45
CA LYS A 173 14.02 17.28 -27.16
C LYS A 173 14.31 16.00 -26.37
N ILE A 174 14.52 16.14 -25.05
CA ILE A 174 14.72 14.98 -24.15
C ILE A 174 13.46 14.12 -24.10
N LEU A 175 12.30 14.75 -23.94
CA LEU A 175 11.03 14.05 -23.78
C LEU A 175 10.60 13.32 -25.07
N SER A 176 10.80 13.94 -26.24
CA SER A 176 10.53 13.33 -27.54
C SER A 176 11.50 12.22 -27.91
N SER A 177 12.73 12.25 -27.38
CA SER A 177 13.74 11.20 -27.58
C SER A 177 13.61 10.04 -26.59
N THR A 178 12.83 10.19 -25.53
CA THR A 178 12.72 9.17 -24.48
C THR A 178 11.63 8.14 -24.84
N PRO A 179 11.94 6.83 -24.80
CA PRO A 179 10.94 5.78 -24.92
C PRO A 179 9.84 5.91 -23.87
N ARG A 180 8.57 5.75 -24.25
CA ARG A 180 7.41 5.91 -23.34
C ARG A 180 7.52 5.01 -22.10
N GLY A 181 8.00 3.79 -22.27
CA GLY A 181 8.18 2.83 -21.18
C GLY A 181 9.20 3.31 -20.15
N VAL A 182 10.34 3.84 -20.60
CA VAL A 182 11.37 4.40 -19.72
C VAL A 182 10.85 5.65 -19.00
N PHE A 183 10.11 6.51 -19.71
CA PHE A 183 9.48 7.68 -19.10
C PHE A 183 8.48 7.28 -17.99
N MET A 184 7.60 6.31 -18.26
CA MET A 184 6.64 5.80 -17.28
C MET A 184 7.33 5.14 -16.08
N LEU A 185 8.42 4.41 -16.31
CA LEU A 185 9.23 3.83 -15.24
C LEU A 185 9.85 4.92 -14.35
N MET A 186 10.43 5.97 -14.95
CA MET A 186 11.02 7.08 -14.20
C MET A 186 9.97 7.85 -13.39
N LEU A 187 8.80 8.10 -13.98
CA LEU A 187 7.68 8.74 -13.27
C LEU A 187 7.20 7.87 -12.10
N ASN A 188 7.07 6.56 -12.31
CA ASN A 188 6.70 5.61 -11.27
C ASN A 188 7.76 5.54 -10.15
N ALA A 189 9.04 5.47 -10.48
CA ALA A 189 10.13 5.45 -9.50
C ALA A 189 10.20 6.75 -8.68
N THR A 190 10.05 7.92 -9.32
CA THR A 190 10.08 9.22 -8.63
C THR A 190 8.89 9.37 -7.67
N THR A 191 7.69 9.03 -8.13
CA THR A 191 6.49 9.08 -7.28
C THR A 191 6.56 8.07 -6.14
N GLN A 192 7.10 6.87 -6.38
CA GLN A 192 7.36 5.89 -5.33
C GLN A 192 8.38 6.38 -4.31
N LEU A 193 9.46 7.05 -4.74
CA LEU A 193 10.47 7.61 -3.84
C LEU A 193 9.88 8.69 -2.93
N LEU A 194 9.09 9.62 -3.48
CA LEU A 194 8.38 10.64 -2.68
C LEU A 194 7.42 9.98 -1.68
N CYS A 195 6.67 8.98 -2.16
CA CYS A 195 5.73 8.21 -1.37
C CYS A 195 6.40 7.46 -0.20
N ILE A 196 7.49 6.72 -0.44
CA ILE A 196 8.18 5.95 0.60
C ILE A 196 8.93 6.84 1.58
N SER A 197 9.43 8.00 1.13
CA SER A 197 10.00 9.02 2.01
C SER A 197 8.94 9.53 2.99
N GLY A 198 7.74 9.87 2.49
CA GLY A 198 6.62 10.28 3.33
C GLY A 198 6.17 9.18 4.30
N VAL A 199 6.19 7.91 3.88
CA VAL A 199 5.84 6.77 4.75
C VAL A 199 6.88 6.56 5.84
N ASN A 200 8.18 6.67 5.55
CA ASN A 200 9.23 6.56 6.57
C ASN A 200 9.15 7.70 7.58
N LEU A 201 8.93 8.94 7.11
CA LEU A 201 8.70 10.09 7.99
C LEU A 201 7.47 9.89 8.89
N LEU A 202 6.37 9.36 8.34
CA LEU A 202 5.17 9.05 9.11
C LEU A 202 5.43 7.93 10.13
N SER A 203 6.16 6.89 9.75
CA SER A 203 6.51 5.76 10.62
C SER A 203 7.39 6.16 11.80
N ALA A 204 8.24 7.17 11.63
CA ALA A 204 9.04 7.73 12.73
C ALA A 204 8.19 8.51 13.76
N ASN A 205 6.98 8.95 13.38
CA ASN A 205 6.13 9.80 14.21
C ASN A 205 4.82 9.14 14.64
N SER A 206 4.56 7.90 14.23
CA SER A 206 3.28 7.23 14.47
C SER A 206 3.48 5.72 14.67
N SER A 207 2.42 5.04 15.11
CA SER A 207 2.46 3.58 15.24
C SER A 207 2.39 2.90 13.87
N ALA A 208 2.96 1.70 13.76
CA ALA A 208 2.89 0.88 12.54
C ALA A 208 1.44 0.68 12.06
N VAL A 209 0.49 0.53 13.00
CA VAL A 209 -0.93 0.44 12.69
C VAL A 209 -1.45 1.73 12.05
N THR A 210 -1.10 2.90 12.60
CA THR A 210 -1.48 4.19 12.02
C THR A 210 -0.94 4.34 10.59
N VAL A 211 0.31 3.95 10.36
CA VAL A 211 0.93 3.94 9.02
C VAL A 211 0.10 3.09 8.07
N THR A 212 -0.28 1.86 8.45
CA THR A 212 -1.09 0.99 7.58
C THR A 212 -2.47 1.56 7.25
N ILE A 213 -3.11 2.25 8.20
CA ILE A 213 -4.41 2.91 7.98
C ILE A 213 -4.24 4.06 6.98
N VAL A 214 -3.25 4.94 7.17
CA VAL A 214 -2.96 6.04 6.24
C VAL A 214 -2.63 5.52 4.84
N LEU A 215 -1.88 4.42 4.74
CA LEU A 215 -1.59 3.76 3.48
C LEU A 215 -2.84 3.22 2.78
N ASN A 216 -3.80 2.67 3.52
CA ASN A 216 -5.07 2.20 2.96
C ASN A 216 -5.95 3.37 2.51
N ILE A 217 -6.03 4.45 3.29
CA ILE A 217 -6.72 5.68 2.89
C ILE A 217 -6.11 6.25 1.60
N ARG A 218 -4.78 6.32 1.51
CA ARG A 218 -4.09 6.79 0.29
C ARG A 218 -4.50 6.00 -0.94
N LYS A 219 -4.52 4.66 -0.86
CA LYS A 219 -4.94 3.79 -1.98
C LYS A 219 -6.37 4.12 -2.43
N LEU A 220 -7.28 4.31 -1.48
CA LEU A 220 -8.67 4.67 -1.76
C LEU A 220 -8.79 6.06 -2.39
N VAL A 221 -8.06 7.05 -1.87
CA VAL A 221 -8.02 8.41 -2.45
C VAL A 221 -7.50 8.39 -3.88
N SER A 222 -6.39 7.70 -4.14
CA SER A 222 -5.85 7.54 -5.49
C SER A 222 -6.85 6.85 -6.42
N PHE A 223 -7.60 5.88 -5.89
CA PHE A 223 -8.63 5.20 -6.64
C PHE A 223 -9.83 6.11 -6.98
N MET A 224 -10.34 6.88 -6.02
CA MET A 224 -11.40 7.86 -6.27
C MET A 224 -10.96 8.94 -7.26
N PHE A 225 -9.72 9.44 -7.13
CA PHE A 225 -9.15 10.38 -8.08
C PHE A 225 -9.08 9.80 -9.49
N SER A 226 -8.72 8.52 -9.62
CA SER A 226 -8.72 7.80 -10.89
C SER A 226 -10.12 7.75 -11.52
N ILE A 227 -11.16 7.40 -10.75
CA ILE A 227 -12.54 7.39 -11.24
C ILE A 227 -12.98 8.76 -11.74
N TRP A 228 -12.67 9.81 -10.97
CA TRP A 228 -12.97 11.20 -11.33
C TRP A 228 -12.24 11.65 -12.59
N LEU A 229 -10.94 11.36 -12.70
CA LEU A 229 -10.11 11.75 -13.84
C LEU A 229 -10.50 11.04 -15.14
N PHE A 230 -10.87 9.75 -15.06
CA PHE A 230 -11.23 8.94 -16.23
C PHE A 230 -12.73 8.93 -16.55
N GLY A 231 -13.56 9.63 -15.77
CA GLY A 231 -15.01 9.70 -15.99
C GLY A 231 -15.74 8.37 -15.82
N ASN A 232 -15.18 7.44 -15.04
CA ASN A 232 -15.82 6.14 -14.79
C ASN A 232 -17.03 6.30 -13.87
N LYS A 233 -18.08 5.50 -14.08
CA LYS A 233 -19.28 5.54 -13.23
C LYS A 233 -19.00 4.92 -11.87
N MET A 234 -19.24 5.68 -10.80
CA MET A 234 -19.10 5.20 -9.43
C MET A 234 -20.33 4.39 -9.02
N SER A 235 -20.16 3.08 -8.80
CA SER A 235 -21.19 2.22 -8.19
C SER A 235 -21.56 2.72 -6.78
N GLY A 236 -22.83 2.62 -6.40
CA GLY A 236 -23.28 2.96 -5.04
C GLY A 236 -22.58 2.13 -3.96
N GLN A 237 -22.22 0.87 -4.25
CA GLN A 237 -21.45 0.03 -3.33
C GLN A 237 -20.04 0.57 -3.11
N MET A 238 -19.42 1.10 -4.17
CA MET A 238 -18.09 1.68 -4.09
C MET A 238 -18.07 2.96 -3.24
N LEU A 239 -19.14 3.77 -3.35
CA LEU A 239 -19.33 4.96 -2.52
C LEU A 239 -19.53 4.58 -1.06
N LEU A 240 -20.37 3.57 -0.77
CA LEU A 240 -20.56 3.05 0.57
C LEU A 240 -19.24 2.58 1.19
N GLY A 241 -18.47 1.76 0.47
CA GLY A 241 -17.16 1.31 0.93
C GLY A 241 -16.21 2.47 1.20
N ALA A 242 -16.21 3.51 0.35
CA ALA A 242 -15.40 4.70 0.56
C ALA A 242 -15.77 5.45 1.85
N VAL A 243 -17.06 5.71 2.06
CA VAL A 243 -17.57 6.37 3.28
C VAL A 243 -17.18 5.58 4.53
N ILE A 244 -17.30 4.26 4.49
CA ILE A 244 -16.90 3.37 5.58
C ILE A 244 -15.40 3.51 5.89
N VAL A 245 -14.54 3.49 4.88
CA VAL A 245 -13.07 3.60 5.07
C VAL A 245 -12.67 4.95 5.66
N PHE A 246 -13.22 6.06 5.13
CA PHE A 246 -12.92 7.39 5.67
C PHE A 246 -13.45 7.55 7.10
N GLY A 247 -14.68 7.07 7.37
CA GLY A 247 -15.25 7.07 8.71
C GLY A 247 -14.43 6.25 9.71
N ALA A 248 -14.00 5.05 9.32
CA ALA A 248 -13.14 4.20 10.14
C ALA A 248 -11.76 4.82 10.40
N GLY A 249 -11.16 5.44 9.38
CA GLY A 249 -9.88 6.17 9.52
C GLY A 249 -10.00 7.36 10.47
N ALA A 250 -11.07 8.15 10.33
CA ALA A 250 -11.36 9.27 11.22
C ALA A 250 -11.60 8.81 12.67
N LEU A 251 -12.36 7.74 12.85
CA LEU A 251 -12.64 7.16 14.18
C LEU A 251 -11.35 6.68 14.85
N TYR A 252 -10.49 5.96 14.13
CA TYR A 252 -9.19 5.52 14.66
C TYR A 252 -8.29 6.70 15.02
N GLY A 253 -8.20 7.70 14.15
CA GLY A 253 -7.38 8.89 14.35
C GLY A 253 -7.84 9.72 15.56
N TRP A 254 -9.15 9.89 15.72
CA TRP A 254 -9.75 10.58 16.85
C TRP A 254 -9.51 9.84 18.17
N GLU A 255 -9.74 8.54 18.20
CA GLU A 255 -9.51 7.71 19.38
C GLU A 255 -8.04 7.75 19.82
N THR A 256 -7.12 7.66 18.87
CA THR A 256 -5.67 7.65 19.13
C THR A 256 -5.16 9.03 19.59
N SER A 257 -5.66 10.12 19.00
CA SER A 257 -5.15 11.47 19.26
C SER A 257 -5.81 12.15 20.46
N VAL A 258 -7.12 11.92 20.64
CA VAL A 258 -7.97 12.65 21.58
C VAL A 258 -8.57 11.71 22.62
N GLY A 259 -9.24 10.64 22.19
CA GLY A 259 -10.01 9.76 23.07
C GLY A 259 -9.19 9.13 24.20
N ILE A 260 -8.01 8.60 23.88
CA ILE A 260 -7.09 8.01 24.88
C ILE A 260 -6.60 9.06 25.87
N LYS A 261 -6.22 10.26 25.39
CA LYS A 261 -5.71 11.34 26.25
C LYS A 261 -6.79 11.85 27.21
N GLN A 262 -8.01 12.03 26.72
CA GLN A 262 -9.14 12.47 27.55
C GLN A 262 -9.49 11.46 28.65
N ARG A 263 -9.50 10.15 28.34
CA ARG A 263 -9.78 9.11 29.35
C ARG A 263 -8.68 9.04 30.42
N LYS A 264 -7.41 9.20 30.04
CA LYS A 264 -6.30 9.31 31.00
C LYS A 264 -6.45 10.53 31.91
N ALA A 265 -6.72 11.71 31.35
CA ALA A 265 -6.93 12.93 32.12
C ALA A 265 -8.12 12.81 33.10
N LYS A 266 -9.23 12.18 32.68
CA LYS A 266 -10.37 11.91 33.56
C LYS A 266 -10.01 10.94 34.69
N ALA A 267 -9.27 9.87 34.41
CA ALA A 267 -8.83 8.92 35.43
C ALA A 267 -7.91 9.57 36.48
N GLU A 268 -6.99 10.44 36.04
CA GLU A 268 -6.11 11.21 36.94
C GLU A 268 -6.90 12.17 37.83
N GLN A 269 -7.94 12.83 37.30
CA GLN A 269 -8.80 13.71 38.09
C GLN A 269 -9.65 12.97 39.12
N VAL A 270 -10.13 11.77 38.80
CA VAL A 270 -10.90 10.93 39.74
C VAL A 270 -9.98 10.41 40.85
N GLY A 271 -8.77 9.95 40.52
CA GLY A 271 -7.79 9.51 41.52
C GLY A 271 -7.40 10.61 42.51
N LYS A 272 -7.22 11.86 42.04
CA LYS A 272 -6.95 13.02 42.89
C LYS A 272 -8.12 13.46 43.79
N LYS A 273 -9.36 13.05 43.48
CA LYS A 273 -10.54 13.33 44.32
C LYS A 273 -10.78 12.25 45.39
N GLN A 274 -10.08 11.12 45.29
CA GLN A 274 -10.20 9.98 46.20
C GLN A 274 -9.03 9.87 47.20
N GLN A 275 -7.99 10.70 47.02
CA GLN A 275 -6.93 10.95 48.01
C GLN A 275 -7.25 12.21 48.80
#